data_AF-A0A1I2W448-F1
#
_entry.id   AF-A0A1I2W448-F1
#
_cell.length_a   1.000
_cell.length_b   1.000
_cell.length_c   1.000
_cell.angle_alpha   90.00
_cell.angle_beta   90.00
_cell.angle_gamma   90.00
#
_symmetry.space_group_name_H-M   'P 1'
#
loop_
_entity.id
_entity.type
_entity.pdbx_description
1 polymer ?
#
loop_
_entity_poly.entity_id
_entity_poly.type
_entity_poly.pdbx_seq_one_letter_code
_entity_poly.pdbx_strand_id
1 'polypeptide(L)'
;MSSRTPTECVELATNSSASDEDRKDAIHALKQANECDELADLVQTESLDERFRHQALEALATPQCDSTLRDLSEGELSDRELREKASDLLER
;
A
#
# COMPACT_ATOMS: atom_id res chain seq x y z
N MET A 1 1.10 -0.56 -19.72
CA MET A 1 2.04 -1.19 -18.77
C MET A 1 3.14 -0.20 -18.52
N SER A 2 3.26 0.30 -17.30
CA SER A 2 4.33 1.22 -16.92
C SER A 2 5.66 0.45 -16.91
N SER A 3 6.74 1.04 -17.43
CA SER A 3 8.08 0.43 -17.47
C SER A 3 8.86 0.57 -16.16
N ARG A 4 8.18 1.02 -15.09
CA ARG A 4 8.79 1.34 -13.80
C ARG A 4 9.05 0.06 -13.00
N THR A 5 10.19 0.03 -12.34
CA THR A 5 10.53 -0.96 -11.32
C THR A 5 9.72 -0.73 -10.03
N PRO A 6 9.61 -1.74 -9.16
CA PRO A 6 8.96 -1.59 -7.85
C PRO A 6 9.54 -0.43 -7.03
N THR A 7 10.87 -0.30 -6.99
CA THR A 7 11.56 0.78 -6.30
C THR A 7 11.18 2.16 -6.84
N GLU A 8 11.15 2.33 -8.17
CA GLU A 8 10.72 3.60 -8.79
C GLU A 8 9.25 3.91 -8.48
N CYS A 9 8.39 2.90 -8.35
CA CYS A 9 7.01 3.09 -7.94
C CYS A 9 6.91 3.54 -6.47
N VAL A 10 7.69 2.98 -5.56
CA VAL A 10 7.73 3.42 -4.15
C VAL A 10 8.24 4.86 -4.04
N GLU A 11 9.33 5.19 -4.74
CA GLU A 11 9.87 6.56 -4.80
C GLU A 11 8.81 7.53 -5.32
N LEU A 12 8.08 7.16 -6.37
CA LEU A 12 7.03 8.00 -6.94
C LEU A 12 5.83 8.15 -5.99
N ALA A 13 5.38 7.08 -5.34
CA ALA A 13 4.25 7.10 -4.41
C ALA A 13 4.54 7.98 -3.18
N THR A 14 5.79 8.00 -2.70
CA THR A 14 6.22 8.79 -1.54
C THR A 14 6.61 10.23 -1.88
N ASN A 15 6.78 10.57 -3.16
CA ASN A 15 7.19 11.90 -3.59
C ASN A 15 6.06 12.93 -3.47
N SER A 16 6.16 13.82 -2.48
CA SER A 16 5.19 14.90 -2.24
C SER A 16 5.12 15.95 -3.35
N SER A 17 6.12 16.01 -4.24
CA SER A 17 6.12 16.89 -5.42
C SER A 17 5.49 16.25 -6.65
N ALA A 18 5.24 14.93 -6.63
CA ALA A 18 4.56 14.23 -7.71
C ALA A 18 3.06 14.53 -7.70
N SER A 19 2.43 14.41 -8.87
CA SER A 19 1.00 14.58 -8.95
C SER A 19 0.26 13.46 -8.20
N ASP A 20 -0.95 13.78 -7.77
CA ASP A 20 -1.82 12.79 -7.15
C ASP A 20 -2.07 11.57 -8.04
N GLU A 21 -2.25 11.79 -9.34
CA GLU A 21 -2.47 10.72 -10.31
C GLU A 21 -1.23 9.83 -10.43
N ASP A 22 -0.03 10.42 -10.53
CA ASP A 22 1.23 9.66 -10.61
C ASP A 22 1.44 8.78 -9.38
N ARG A 23 1.15 9.31 -8.19
CA ARG A 23 1.27 8.58 -6.92
C ARG A 23 0.29 7.41 -6.86
N LYS A 24 -0.96 7.62 -7.32
CA LYS A 24 -1.98 6.56 -7.40
C LYS A 24 -1.61 5.48 -8.41
N ASP A 25 -1.12 5.89 -9.57
CA ASP A 25 -0.67 4.97 -10.62
C ASP A 25 0.52 4.14 -10.17
N ALA A 26 1.43 4.72 -9.37
CA ALA A 26 2.54 4.00 -8.78
C ALA A 26 2.08 2.89 -7.81
N ILE A 27 1.14 3.19 -6.91
CA ILE A 27 0.54 2.19 -6.01
C ILE A 27 -0.18 1.11 -6.82
N HIS A 28 -0.89 1.51 -7.87
CA HIS A 28 -1.58 0.55 -8.74
C HIS A 28 -0.59 -0.36 -9.49
N ALA A 29 0.56 0.16 -9.91
CA ALA A 29 1.60 -0.64 -10.55
C ALA A 29 2.20 -1.68 -9.59
N LEU A 30 2.44 -1.31 -8.32
CA LEU A 30 2.88 -2.26 -7.28
C LEU A 30 1.86 -3.39 -7.08
N LYS A 31 0.57 -3.05 -7.03
CA LYS A 31 -0.51 -4.04 -6.98
C LYS A 31 -0.45 -5.01 -8.15
N GLN A 32 -0.31 -4.51 -9.38
CA GLN A 32 -0.27 -5.35 -10.58
C GLN A 32 0.94 -6.28 -10.61
N ALA A 33 2.05 -5.85 -10.00
CA ALA A 33 3.26 -6.64 -9.88
C ALA A 33 3.26 -7.62 -8.69
N ASN A 34 2.23 -7.58 -7.82
CA ASN A 34 2.14 -8.34 -6.56
C ASN A 34 3.27 -8.01 -5.57
N GLU A 35 3.70 -6.75 -5.54
CA GLU A 35 4.73 -6.24 -4.63
C GLU A 35 4.10 -5.96 -3.25
N CYS A 36 3.76 -7.03 -2.53
CA CYS A 36 3.04 -6.96 -1.25
C CYS A 36 3.86 -6.27 -0.16
N ASP A 37 5.17 -6.52 -0.11
CA ASP A 37 6.06 -5.94 0.91
C ASP A 37 6.19 -4.43 0.73
N GLU A 38 6.37 -3.97 -0.51
CA GLU A 38 6.43 -2.56 -0.89
C GLU A 38 5.10 -1.85 -0.57
N LEU A 39 3.97 -2.49 -0.83
CA LEU A 39 2.66 -1.95 -0.46
C LEU A 39 2.52 -1.84 1.05
N ALA A 40 2.96 -2.82 1.83
CA ALA A 40 2.93 -2.79 3.29
C ALA A 40 3.84 -1.69 3.87
N ASP A 41 5.01 -1.46 3.27
CA ASP A 41 5.90 -0.36 3.63
C ASP A 41 5.23 1.00 3.41
N LEU A 42 4.50 1.17 2.30
CA LEU A 42 3.72 2.39 2.05
C LEU A 42 2.62 2.59 3.11
N VAL A 43 1.93 1.53 3.54
CA VAL A 43 0.93 1.61 4.62
C VAL A 43 1.57 2.06 5.94
N GLN A 44 2.77 1.56 6.25
CA GLN A 44 3.50 1.86 7.49
C GLN A 44 4.20 3.23 7.47
N THR A 45 4.36 3.85 6.30
CA THR A 45 5.06 5.14 6.17
C THR A 45 4.20 6.29 6.73
N GLU A 46 4.44 6.70 7.98
CA GLU A 46 3.65 7.75 8.67
C GLU A 46 3.75 9.13 8.00
N SER A 47 4.84 9.41 7.28
CA SER A 47 5.01 10.66 6.53
C SER A 47 4.25 10.68 5.19
N LEU A 48 3.69 9.54 4.76
CA LEU A 48 2.88 9.45 3.56
C LEU A 48 1.46 9.94 3.88
N ASP A 49 0.86 10.73 2.97
CA ASP A 49 -0.51 11.20 3.20
C ASP A 49 -1.45 10.00 3.39
N GLU A 50 -2.30 10.10 4.41
CA GLU A 50 -3.25 9.08 4.86
C GLU A 50 -4.03 8.42 3.70
N ARG A 51 -4.52 9.23 2.76
CA ARG A 51 -5.18 8.77 1.52
C ARG A 51 -4.37 7.74 0.72
N PHE A 52 -3.05 7.92 0.59
CA PHE A 52 -2.20 6.98 -0.14
C PHE A 52 -1.86 5.75 0.70
N ARG A 53 -1.75 5.90 2.03
CA ARG A 53 -1.63 4.76 2.96
C ARG A 53 -2.85 3.86 2.87
N HIS A 54 -4.07 4.42 2.91
CA HIS A 54 -5.30 3.65 2.69
C HIS A 54 -5.37 3.00 1.32
N GLN A 55 -4.92 3.69 0.28
CA GLN A 55 -4.93 3.13 -1.07
C GLN A 55 -3.92 1.97 -1.23
N ALA A 56 -2.76 2.06 -0.59
CA ALA A 56 -1.80 0.94 -0.52
C ALA A 56 -2.39 -0.24 0.26
N LEU A 57 -3.11 0.02 1.35
CA LEU A 57 -3.79 -1.02 2.10
C LEU A 57 -4.89 -1.72 1.28
N GLU A 58 -5.69 -0.96 0.53
CA GLU A 58 -6.68 -1.54 -0.39
C GLU A 58 -6.04 -2.29 -1.56
N ALA A 59 -4.83 -1.91 -1.96
CA ALA A 59 -4.08 -2.62 -2.98
C ALA A 59 -3.63 -4.02 -2.51
N LEU A 60 -3.39 -4.20 -1.20
CA LEU A 60 -3.10 -5.49 -0.58
C LEU A 60 -4.29 -6.46 -0.51
N ALA A 61 -5.52 -5.99 -0.78
CA ALA A 61 -6.72 -6.84 -0.77
C ALA A 61 -6.76 -7.77 -2.00
N THR A 62 -5.82 -8.72 -2.04
CA THR A 62 -5.64 -9.74 -3.06
C THR A 62 -5.16 -11.03 -2.39
N PRO A 63 -5.55 -12.22 -2.87
CA PRO A 63 -5.16 -13.49 -2.26
C PRO A 63 -3.63 -13.68 -2.12
N GLN A 64 -2.86 -13.07 -3.01
CA GLN A 64 -1.39 -13.13 -2.99
C GLN A 64 -0.79 -12.41 -1.78
N CYS A 65 -1.47 -11.38 -1.27
CA CYS A 65 -0.99 -10.54 -0.17
C CYS A 65 -1.74 -10.80 1.15
N ASP A 66 -2.60 -11.82 1.24
CA ASP A 66 -3.39 -12.12 2.45
C ASP A 66 -2.51 -12.32 3.69
N SER A 67 -1.33 -12.92 3.55
CA SER A 67 -0.39 -13.07 4.68
C SER A 67 0.12 -11.72 5.17
N THR A 68 0.56 -10.86 4.24
CA THR A 68 1.05 -9.51 4.56
C THR A 68 -0.07 -8.65 5.15
N LEU A 69 -1.28 -8.75 4.60
CA LEU A 69 -2.45 -8.05 5.11
C LEU A 69 -2.84 -8.53 6.52
N ARG A 70 -2.71 -9.84 6.80
CA ARG A 70 -2.88 -10.40 8.15
C ARG A 70 -1.84 -9.84 9.10
N ASP A 71 -0.57 -9.81 8.71
CA ASP A 71 0.51 -9.28 9.54
C ASP A 71 0.27 -7.80 9.88
N LEU A 72 -0.25 -7.00 8.95
CA LEU A 72 -0.63 -5.61 9.21
C LEU A 72 -1.81 -5.50 10.19
N SER A 73 -2.80 -6.38 10.09
CA SER A 73 -3.98 -6.39 10.95
C SER A 73 -3.67 -6.86 12.38
N GLU A 74 -2.76 -7.81 12.55
CA GLU A 74 -2.37 -8.40 13.83
C GLU A 74 -1.16 -7.68 14.46
N GLY A 75 -0.41 -6.93 13.66
CA GLY A 75 0.86 -6.31 14.04
C GLY A 75 0.79 -4.86 14.51
N GLU A 76 1.96 -4.20 14.46
CA GLU A 76 2.22 -2.88 15.05
C GLU A 76 1.89 -1.70 14.12
N LEU A 77 0.84 -1.78 13.28
CA LEU A 77 0.33 -0.56 12.64
C LEU A 77 -0.04 0.44 13.75
N SER A 78 0.68 1.55 13.85
CA SER A 78 0.43 2.59 14.87
C SER A 78 -0.96 3.18 14.75
N ASP A 79 -1.49 3.19 13.53
CA ASP A 79 -2.80 3.66 13.16
C ASP A 79 -3.86 2.56 13.35
N ARG A 80 -4.77 2.79 14.31
CA ARG A 80 -5.86 1.86 14.61
C ARG A 80 -6.85 1.74 13.46
N GLU A 81 -7.14 2.82 12.74
CA GLU A 81 -8.11 2.80 11.64
C GLU A 81 -7.58 1.95 10.48
N LEU A 82 -6.29 2.08 10.15
CA LEU A 82 -5.65 1.22 9.16
C LEU A 82 -5.63 -0.25 9.59
N ARG A 83 -5.41 -0.52 10.88
CA ARG A 83 -5.42 -1.89 11.41
C ARG A 83 -6.80 -2.54 11.32
N GLU A 84 -7.85 -1.83 11.73
CA GLU A 84 -9.24 -2.29 11.63
C GLU A 84 -9.62 -2.55 10.17
N LYS A 85 -9.26 -1.63 9.26
CA LYS A 85 -9.50 -1.80 7.83
C LYS A 85 -8.74 -2.99 7.23
N ALA A 86 -7.52 -3.29 7.71
CA ALA A 86 -6.76 -4.45 7.28
C ALA A 86 -7.50 -5.76 7.62
N SER A 87 -8.03 -5.86 8.86
CA SER A 87 -8.86 -6.98 9.28
C SER A 87 -10.11 -7.12 8.40
N ASP A 88 -10.84 -6.02 8.17
CA ASP A 88 -12.06 -6.02 7.35
C ASP A 88 -11.79 -6.52 5.92
N LEU A 89 -10.62 -6.20 5.36
CA LEU A 89 -10.26 -6.61 4.00
C LEU A 89 -9.95 -8.12 3.90
N LEU A 90 -9.51 -8.77 4.97
CA LEU A 90 -9.28 -10.22 5.02
C LEU A 90 -10.57 -11.04 5.09
N GLU A 91 -11.66 -10.43 5.54
CA GLU A 91 -12.96 -11.10 5.68
C GLU A 91 -13.83 -11.03 4.41
N ARG A 92 -13.34 -10.37 3.34
CA ARG A 92 -14.07 -10.14 2.07
C ARG A 92 -13.82 -11.21 1.03
#